data_AF-A0A920S1L6-F1
#
_entry.id   AF-A0A920S1L6-F1
#
_cell.length_a   1.000
_cell.length_b   1.000
_cell.length_c   1.000
_cell.angle_alpha   90.00
_cell.angle_beta   90.00
_cell.angle_gamma   90.00
#
_symmetry.space_group_name_H-M   'P 1'
#
loop_
_entity.id
_entity.type
_entity.pdbx_description
1 polymer ?
#
loop_
_entity_poly.entity_id
_entity_poly.type
_entity_poly.pdbx_seq_one_letter_code
_entity_poly.pdbx_strand_id
1 'polypeptide(L)' 'MGAFLRKEGLEKVIEEIYQLFPILKEKQSQLVGELSGGQRQQVALGRALMIKPSVLMLENLPQEFLQ' A
#
# COMPACT_ATOMS: atom_id res chain seq x y z
N MET A 1 -14.30 0.88 -12.56
CA MET A 1 -15.68 1.09 -12.07
C MET A 1 -15.89 0.78 -10.58
N GLY A 2 -14.85 0.71 -9.73
CA GLY A 2 -15.00 0.35 -8.31
C GLY A 2 -15.14 1.50 -7.30
N ALA A 3 -15.09 2.76 -7.77
CA ALA A 3 -14.99 3.92 -6.88
C ALA A 3 -16.32 4.33 -6.19
N PHE A 4 -17.45 3.73 -6.56
CA PHE A 4 -18.79 4.18 -6.11
C PHE A 4 -19.39 3.39 -4.93
N LEU A 5 -18.69 2.39 -4.38
CA LEU A 5 -19.22 1.54 -3.29
C LEU A 5 -18.66 1.84 -1.90
N ARG A 6 -17.78 2.85 -1.76
CA ARG A 6 -17.10 3.08 -0.48
C ARG A 6 -17.89 4.05 0.41
N LYS A 7 -18.35 3.56 1.57
CA LYS A 7 -18.94 4.37 2.65
C LYS A 7 -17.89 5.09 3.52
N GLU A 8 -16.64 4.62 3.46
CA GLU A 8 -15.53 5.21 4.20
C GLU A 8 -14.76 6.19 3.30
N GLY A 9 -14.35 7.32 3.87
CA GLY A 9 -13.54 8.31 3.17
C GLY A 9 -12.25 7.69 2.64
N LEU A 10 -11.90 8.01 1.40
CA LEU A 10 -10.65 7.55 0.78
C LEU A 10 -9.43 7.95 1.64
N GLU A 11 -9.51 9.09 2.32
CA GLU A 11 -8.46 9.60 3.20
C GLU A 11 -8.17 8.64 4.36
N LYS A 12 -9.19 8.06 5.01
CA LYS A 12 -9.00 7.11 6.11
C LYS A 12 -8.22 5.88 5.67
N VAL A 13 -8.52 5.38 4.48
CA VAL A 13 -7.85 4.17 3.97
C VAL A 13 -6.42 4.47 3.57
N ILE A 14 -6.17 5.64 2.99
CA ILE A 14 -4.81 6.09 2.70
C ILE A 14 -4.02 6.24 4.01
N GLU A 15 -4.63 6.78 5.06
CA GLU A 15 -4.00 6.93 6.37
C GLU A 15 -3.68 5.58 7.02
N GLU A 16 -4.61 4.63 7.01
CA GLU A 16 -4.38 3.24 7.43
C GLU A 16 -3.19 2.62 6.67
N ILE A 17 -3.13 2.80 5.34
CA ILE A 17 -2.04 2.29 4.50
C ILE A 17 -0.71 2.96 4.85
N TYR A 18 -0.69 4.27 5.14
CA TYR A 18 0.53 4.96 5.57
C TYR A 18 0.99 4.56 6.97
N GLN A 19 0.07 4.16 7.85
CA GLN A 19 0.47 3.57 9.13
C GLN A 19 1.10 2.18 8.95
N LEU A 20 0.59 1.38 8.02
CA LEU A 20 1.18 0.07 7.69
C LEU A 20 2.51 0.20 6.93
N PHE A 21 2.61 1.16 6.00
CA PHE A 21 3.78 1.39 5.16
C PHE A 21 4.23 2.86 5.22
N PRO A 22 4.92 3.30 6.29
CA PRO A 22 5.35 4.69 6.47
C PRO A 22 6.20 5.20 5.30
N ILE A 23 7.02 4.31 4.73
CA ILE A 23 7.86 4.58 3.56
C ILE A 23 7.08 5.06 2.33
N LEU A 24 5.81 4.65 2.19
CA LEU A 24 4.95 5.14 1.10
C LEU A 24 4.57 6.60 1.28
N LYS A 25 4.45 7.06 2.54
CA LYS A 25 4.20 8.47 2.87
C LYS A 25 5.45 9.30 2.64
N GLU A 26 6.60 8.81 3.09
CA GLU A 26 7.90 9.48 2.91
C GLU A 26 8.26 9.63 1.43
N LYS A 27 7.95 8.61 0.62
CA LYS A 27 8.30 8.55 -0.80
C LYS A 27 7.14 8.84 -1.74
N GLN A 28 6.05 9.44 -1.27
CA GLN A 28 4.86 9.71 -2.09
C GLN A 28 5.13 10.56 -3.34
N SER A 29 6.18 11.39 -3.29
CA SER A 29 6.59 12.29 -4.38
C SER A 29 7.69 11.71 -5.28
N GLN A 30 8.22 10.52 -4.96
CA GLN A 30 9.24 9.84 -5.76
C GLN A 30 8.63 8.95 -6.83
N LEU A 31 9.29 8.82 -7.97
CA LEU A 31 8.84 7.93 -9.03
C LEU A 31 9.10 6.47 -8.64
N VAL A 32 8.16 5.59 -8.95
CA VAL A 32 8.25 4.16 -8.63
C VAL A 32 9.51 3.50 -9.22
N GLY A 33 10.01 4.00 -10.35
CA GLY A 33 11.23 3.50 -11.00
C GLY A 33 12.51 3.73 -10.18
N GLU A 34 12.51 4.68 -9.25
CA GLU A 34 13.67 5.04 -8.42
C GLU A 34 13.67 4.29 -7.07
N LEU A 35 12.60 3.56 -6.76
CA LEU A 35 12.44 2.81 -5.52
C LEU A 35 13.25 1.51 -5.53
N SER A 36 13.63 1.01 -4.35
CA SER A 36 14.21 -0.33 -4.22
C SER A 36 13.20 -1.42 -4.58
N GLY A 37 13.66 -2.65 -4.82
CA GLY A 37 12.79 -3.79 -5.12
C GLY A 37 11.72 -4.02 -4.04
N GLY A 38 12.11 -4.00 -2.76
CA GLY A 38 11.19 -4.15 -1.62
C GLY A 38 10.22 -2.98 -1.49
N GLN A 39 10.68 -1.75 -1.73
CA GLN A 39 9.80 -0.57 -1.75
C GLN A 39 8.74 -0.66 -2.85
N ARG A 40 9.11 -1.14 -4.05
CA ARG A 40 8.13 -1.36 -5.13
C ARG A 40 7.09 -2.43 -4.74
N GLN A 41 7.49 -3.47 -4.01
CA GLN A 41 6.57 -4.47 -3.49
C GLN A 41 5.61 -3.87 -2.43
N GLN A 42 6.13 -3.04 -1.53
CA GLN A 42 5.31 -2.28 -0.56
C GLN A 42 4.28 -1.38 -1.26
N VAL A 43 4.64 -0.72 -2.36
CA VAL A 43 3.69 0.08 -3.17
C VAL A 43 2.61 -0.82 -3.78
N ALA A 44 2.99 -1.96 -4.35
CA ALA A 44 2.04 -2.91 -4.94
C ALA A 44 1.05 -3.44 -3.88
N LEU A 45 1.55 -3.77 -2.69
CA LEU A 45 0.77 -4.22 -1.56
C LEU A 45 -0.16 -3.12 -1.03
N GLY A 46 0.33 -1.90 -0.86
CA GLY A 46 -0.49 -0.73 -0.51
C GLY A 46 -1.64 -0.53 -1.50
N ARG A 47 -1.36 -0.62 -2.82
CA ARG A 47 -2.40 -0.54 -3.86
C ARG A 47 -3.41 -1.69 -3.78
N ALA A 48 -2.99 -2.90 -3.43
CA ALA A 48 -3.90 -4.03 -3.23
C ALA A 48 -4.79 -3.83 -2.00
N LEU A 49 -4.26 -3.28 -0.92
CA LEU A 49 -5.04 -2.97 0.29
C LEU A 49 -6.01 -1.79 0.11
N MET A 50 -5.76 -0.91 -0.87
CA MET A 50 -6.66 0.22 -1.17
C MET A 50 -8.09 -0.22 -1.50
N ILE A 51 -8.33 -1.44 -1.96
CA ILE A 51 -9.68 -1.96 -2.21
C ILE A 51 -10.32 -2.69 -1.01
N LYS A 52 -9.66 -2.70 0.15
CA LYS A 52 -10.07 -3.40 1.38
C LYS A 52 -10.48 -4.86 1.12
N PRO A 53 -9.54 -5.69 0.62
CA PRO A 53 -9.84 -7.09 0.34
C PRO A 53 -10.11 -7.85 1.65
N SER A 54 -11.11 -8.73 1.66
CA SER A 54 -11.36 -9.61 2.80
C SER A 54 -10.26 -10.68 2.99
N VAL A 55 -9.56 -11.02 1.90
CA VAL A 55 -8.44 -11.96 1.88
C VAL A 55 -7.39 -11.44 0.91
N LEU A 56 -6.13 -11.42 1.35
CA LEU A 56 -4.98 -11.12 0.50
C LEU A 56 -3.97 -12.27 0.64
N MET A 57 -3.58 -12.85 -0.48
CA MET A 57 -2.59 -13.93 -0.53
C MET A 57 -1.29 -13.39 -1.11
N LEU A 58 -0.18 -13.64 -0.41
CA LEU A 58 1.16 -13.23 -0.79
C LEU A 58 2.04 -14.47 -0.88
N GLU A 59 2.81 -14.59 -1.96
CA GLU A 59 3.76 -15.69 -2.14
C GLU A 59 5.04 -15.50 -1.32
N ASN A 60 5.41 -14.26 -1.02
CA ASN A 60 6.53 -13.90 -0.15
C ASN A 60 6.27 -12.54 0.52
N LEU A 61 6.78 -12.37 1.74
CA LEU A 61 6.77 -11.08 2.45
C LEU A 61 8.10 -10.36 2.20
N PRO A 62 8.09 -9.05 1.90
CA PRO A 62 9.31 -8.27 1.81
C PRO A 62 10.02 -8.30 3.17
N GLN A 63 11.34 -8.50 3.19
CA GLN A 63 12.12 -8.61 4.43
C GLN A 63 12.04 -7.33 5.28
N GLU A 64 11.73 -6.19 4.66
CA GLU A 64 11.54 -4.91 5.35
C GLU A 64 10.23 -4.83 6.17
N PHE A 65 9.38 -5.85 6.15
CA PHE A 65 8.21 -5.96 7.04
C PHE A 65 8.52 -6.50 8.44
N LEU A 66 9.70 -7.11 8.62
CA LEU A 66 10.08 -7.80 9.85
C LEU A 66 10.93 -6.93 10.79
N GLN A 67 11.12 -5.65 10.46
CA GLN A 67 11.86 -4.66 11.23
C GLN A 67 11.02 -3.41 11.43
#